data_AF-M9YLV5-F1
#
_entry.id   AF-M9YLV5-F1
#
_cell.length_a   1.000
_cell.length_b   1.000
_cell.length_c   1.000
_cell.angle_alpha   90.00
_cell.angle_beta   90.00
_cell.angle_gamma   90.00
#
_symmetry.space_group_name_H-M   'P 1'
#
loop_
_entity.id
_entity.type
_entity.pdbx_description
1 polymer ?
#
loop_
_entity_poly.entity_id
_entity_poly.type
_entity_poly.pdbx_seq_one_letter_code
_entity_poly.pdbx_strand_id
1 'polypeptide(L)'
;MRERKAKREKTGTPASTAGVRRWTIALVFAARPTRLGQGAMNQGTMDMDTDFLDAHRRHWEDAELLYETARWANADHLYGIAAECGLKRLMLAFGMPVKNGEPDHRDRRHVDEIWARYEAYRSGHASGARYTLATNVFTDWKAAQRYSHRRHFDQDRDRVQAHRAGADGVRGLIGQAEREGLL
;
A
#
# COMPACT_ATOMS: atom_id res chain seq x y z
N MET A 1 29.60 -43.49 46.09
CA MET A 1 30.98 -43.72 45.61
C MET A 1 30.90 -44.13 44.14
N ARG A 2 31.45 -43.27 43.26
CA ARG A 2 31.73 -43.45 41.82
C ARG A 2 30.57 -43.40 40.81
N GLU A 3 30.46 -42.21 40.22
CA GLU A 3 29.77 -41.83 39.00
C GLU A 3 30.24 -42.62 37.76
N ARG A 4 29.30 -42.90 36.85
CA ARG A 4 29.55 -43.21 35.44
C ARG A 4 28.65 -42.32 34.58
N LYS A 5 29.23 -41.30 33.96
CA LYS A 5 28.73 -40.58 32.78
C LYS A 5 29.94 -39.93 32.12
N ALA A 6 30.07 -39.73 30.83
CA ALA A 6 29.51 -40.30 29.61
C ALA A 6 30.39 -39.67 28.51
N LYS A 7 30.58 -40.43 27.44
CA LYS A 7 31.36 -40.14 26.22
C LYS A 7 31.28 -38.68 25.75
N ARG A 8 32.45 -38.13 25.40
CA ARG A 8 32.66 -36.87 24.70
C ARG A 8 32.59 -37.14 23.19
N GLU A 9 31.52 -36.70 22.53
CA GLU A 9 31.42 -36.70 21.07
C GLU A 9 31.92 -35.36 20.51
N LYS A 10 32.85 -35.46 19.57
CA LYS A 10 33.33 -34.38 18.71
C LYS A 10 32.43 -34.34 17.48
N THR A 11 31.80 -33.21 17.20
CA THR A 11 31.23 -32.92 15.89
C THR A 11 31.84 -31.61 15.39
N GLY A 12 32.62 -31.74 14.33
CA GLY A 12 33.16 -30.62 13.57
C GLY A 12 32.11 -30.08 12.62
N THR A 13 32.12 -28.77 12.40
CA THR A 13 31.34 -28.09 11.36
C THR A 13 32.33 -27.47 10.38
N PRO A 14 32.25 -27.76 9.07
CA PRO A 14 33.09 -27.11 8.09
C PRO A 14 32.50 -25.74 7.71
N ALA A 15 33.37 -24.74 7.65
CA ALA A 15 33.06 -23.40 7.16
C ALA A 15 32.83 -23.44 5.64
N SER A 16 31.65 -23.00 5.21
CA SER A 16 31.33 -22.77 3.80
C SER A 16 31.64 -21.33 3.44
N THR A 17 32.65 -21.13 2.59
CA THR A 17 33.01 -19.85 1.97
C THR A 17 32.27 -19.74 0.64
N ALA A 18 31.18 -18.96 0.63
CA ALA A 18 30.46 -18.62 -0.59
C ALA A 18 30.94 -17.26 -1.14
N GLY A 19 31.35 -17.27 -2.41
CA GLY A 19 32.07 -16.20 -3.08
C GLY A 19 31.31 -14.89 -3.28
N VAL A 20 32.04 -13.80 -3.12
CA VAL A 20 31.61 -12.44 -3.47
C VAL A 20 31.76 -12.26 -4.98
N ARG A 21 30.65 -12.19 -5.72
CA ARG A 21 30.66 -11.84 -7.14
C ARG A 21 30.67 -10.31 -7.28
N ARG A 22 31.81 -9.76 -7.72
CA ARG A 22 31.94 -8.37 -8.18
C ARG A 22 31.20 -8.21 -9.51
N TRP A 23 30.26 -7.27 -9.56
CA TRP A 23 29.66 -6.78 -10.80
C TRP A 23 30.39 -5.51 -11.23
N THR A 24 31.06 -5.55 -12.38
CA THR A 24 31.66 -4.38 -13.00
C THR A 24 30.66 -3.78 -13.98
N ILE A 25 30.14 -2.58 -13.68
CA ILE A 25 29.26 -1.84 -14.58
C ILE A 25 30.16 -1.06 -15.56
N ALA A 26 30.11 -1.40 -16.84
CA ALA A 26 30.72 -0.60 -17.90
C ALA A 26 29.81 0.60 -18.20
N LEU A 27 30.29 1.82 -17.96
CA LEU A 27 29.67 3.04 -18.47
C LEU A 27 29.97 3.17 -19.97
N VAL A 28 28.94 3.10 -20.81
CA VAL A 28 29.01 3.53 -22.21
C VAL A 28 28.49 4.96 -22.28
N PHE A 29 29.39 5.91 -22.58
CA PHE A 29 29.01 7.28 -22.94
C PHE A 29 28.53 7.30 -24.39
N ALA A 30 27.23 7.48 -24.60
CA ALA A 30 26.68 7.80 -25.91
C ALA A 30 26.67 9.32 -26.11
N ALA A 31 27.34 9.78 -27.17
CA ALA A 31 27.35 11.18 -27.60
C ALA A 31 25.94 11.61 -28.05
N ARG A 32 25.52 12.80 -27.60
CA ARG A 32 24.21 13.40 -27.95
C ARG A 32 24.22 13.93 -29.38
N PRO A 33 23.23 13.61 -30.23
CA PRO A 33 22.99 14.36 -31.46
C PRO A 33 22.19 15.64 -31.17
N THR A 34 22.69 16.75 -31.71
CA THR A 34 22.05 18.06 -31.74
C THR A 34 20.78 18.00 -32.58
N ARG A 35 19.61 18.33 -32.01
CA ARG A 35 18.35 18.43 -32.77
C ARG A 35 17.94 19.89 -32.91
N LEU A 36 18.11 20.42 -34.13
CA LEU A 36 17.46 21.62 -34.64
C LEU A 36 15.96 21.36 -34.81
N GLY A 37 15.13 22.38 -34.53
CA GLY A 37 13.73 22.45 -34.94
C GLY A 37 12.71 22.26 -33.83
N GLN A 38 12.38 23.33 -33.12
CA GLN A 38 11.15 23.42 -32.30
C GLN A 38 9.96 23.64 -33.23
N GLY A 39 9.32 22.54 -33.65
CA GLY A 39 7.91 22.55 -34.05
C GLY A 39 7.06 22.53 -32.78
N ALA A 40 6.06 23.41 -32.69
CA ALA A 40 5.12 23.49 -31.59
C ALA A 40 4.38 22.15 -31.42
N MET A 41 4.81 21.35 -30.45
CA MET A 41 4.06 20.18 -30.00
C MET A 41 2.87 20.71 -29.21
N ASN A 42 1.68 20.61 -29.81
CA ASN A 42 0.42 20.70 -29.10
C ASN A 42 0.40 19.60 -28.04
N GLN A 43 0.86 19.92 -26.83
CA GLN A 43 0.72 19.05 -25.67
C GLN A 43 -0.74 19.06 -25.28
N GLY A 44 -1.53 18.22 -25.96
CA GLY A 44 -2.76 17.72 -25.36
C GLY A 44 -2.37 17.17 -24.00
N THR A 45 -2.82 17.84 -22.94
CA THR A 45 -2.71 17.35 -21.57
C THR A 45 -3.23 15.92 -21.59
N MET A 46 -2.33 14.95 -21.43
CA MET A 46 -2.75 13.60 -21.03
C MET A 46 -3.36 13.80 -19.65
N ASP A 47 -4.68 13.96 -19.60
CA ASP A 47 -5.44 13.92 -18.36
C ASP A 47 -5.14 12.57 -17.74
N MET A 48 -4.29 12.58 -16.70
CA MET A 48 -4.12 11.40 -15.85
C MET A 48 -5.37 11.33 -14.99
N ASP A 49 -6.41 10.70 -15.54
CA ASP A 49 -7.63 10.39 -14.78
C ASP A 49 -7.27 9.59 -13.54
N THR A 50 -7.92 9.91 -12.42
CA THR A 50 -7.63 9.25 -11.15
C THR A 50 -8.20 7.83 -11.14
N ASP A 51 -7.30 6.85 -11.17
CA ASP A 51 -7.63 5.45 -10.98
C ASP A 51 -7.40 5.01 -9.53
N PHE A 52 -8.46 5.11 -8.73
CA PHE A 52 -8.43 4.63 -7.34
C PHE A 52 -8.31 3.12 -7.23
N LEU A 53 -8.73 2.35 -8.24
CA LEU A 53 -8.68 0.88 -8.20
C LEU A 53 -7.25 0.39 -8.41
N ASP A 54 -6.57 0.91 -9.44
CA ASP A 54 -5.14 0.63 -9.65
C ASP A 54 -4.30 1.10 -8.45
N ALA A 55 -4.55 2.32 -7.95
CA ALA A 55 -3.86 2.84 -6.78
C ALA A 55 -4.05 1.95 -5.54
N HIS A 56 -5.28 1.46 -5.28
CA HIS A 56 -5.56 0.51 -4.20
C HIS A 56 -4.71 -0.76 -4.32
N ARG A 57 -4.69 -1.38 -5.51
CA ARG A 57 -3.99 -2.64 -5.76
C ARG A 57 -2.48 -2.49 -5.60
N ARG A 58 -1.86 -1.52 -6.28
CA ARG A 58 -0.41 -1.33 -6.21
C ARG A 58 0.06 -0.96 -4.81
N HIS A 59 -0.71 -0.14 -4.08
CA HIS A 59 -0.35 0.22 -2.70
C HIS A 59 -0.50 -0.95 -1.73
N TRP A 60 -1.50 -1.81 -1.92
CA TRP A 60 -1.63 -3.05 -1.15
C TRP A 60 -0.46 -4.00 -1.42
N GLU A 61 -0.14 -4.25 -2.69
CA GLU A 61 0.95 -5.15 -3.11
C GLU A 61 2.31 -4.68 -2.56
N ASP A 62 2.61 -3.39 -2.69
CA ASP A 62 3.83 -2.80 -2.15
C ASP A 62 3.85 -2.84 -0.61
N ALA A 63 2.71 -2.65 0.06
CA ALA A 63 2.61 -2.72 1.51
C ALA A 63 2.95 -4.12 2.03
N GLU A 64 2.40 -5.16 1.39
CA GLU A 64 2.66 -6.56 1.75
C GLU A 64 4.15 -6.90 1.57
N LEU A 65 4.77 -6.52 0.44
CA LEU A 65 6.20 -6.72 0.21
C LEU A 65 7.07 -6.03 1.28
N LEU A 66 6.72 -4.81 1.65
CA LEU A 66 7.43 -4.07 2.70
C LEU A 66 7.20 -4.68 4.07
N TYR A 67 6.01 -5.19 4.35
CA TYR A 67 5.71 -5.85 5.61
C TYR A 67 6.52 -7.14 5.77
N GLU A 68 6.58 -7.98 4.73
CA GLU A 68 7.37 -9.22 4.70
C GLU A 68 8.87 -8.97 4.90
N THR A 69 9.38 -7.83 4.42
CA THR A 69 10.78 -7.41 4.55
C THR A 69 11.06 -6.57 5.79
N ALA A 70 10.14 -6.55 6.76
CA ALA A 70 10.23 -5.81 8.04
C ALA A 70 10.43 -4.28 7.88
N ARG A 71 9.89 -3.70 6.80
CA ARG A 71 9.85 -2.26 6.55
C ARG A 71 8.53 -1.65 7.01
N TRP A 72 8.16 -1.92 8.27
CA TRP A 72 6.81 -1.67 8.78
C TRP A 72 6.35 -0.22 8.75
N ALA A 73 7.23 0.75 8.96
CA ALA A 73 6.85 2.16 8.86
C ALA A 73 6.30 2.54 7.47
N ASN A 74 6.91 1.99 6.41
CA ASN A 74 6.45 2.24 5.05
C ASN A 74 5.24 1.36 4.72
N ALA A 75 5.22 0.11 5.19
CA ALA A 75 4.07 -0.77 5.02
C ALA A 75 2.80 -0.16 5.65
N ASP A 76 2.89 0.33 6.89
CA ASP A 76 1.81 1.01 7.61
C ASP A 76 1.27 2.21 6.85
N HIS A 77 2.17 3.03 6.30
CA HIS A 77 1.78 4.16 5.47
C HIS A 77 1.01 3.69 4.23
N LEU A 78 1.50 2.66 3.54
CA LEU A 78 0.85 2.13 2.34
C LEU A 78 -0.46 1.41 2.63
N TYR A 79 -0.64 0.75 3.79
CA TYR A 79 -1.95 0.19 4.17
C TYR A 79 -3.00 1.28 4.30
N GLY A 80 -2.65 2.42 4.90
CA GLY A 80 -3.58 3.56 4.98
C GLY A 80 -3.96 4.12 3.62
N ILE A 81 -2.99 4.28 2.72
CA ILE A 81 -3.26 4.73 1.34
C ILE A 81 -4.08 3.69 0.56
N ALA A 82 -3.76 2.40 0.68
CA ALA A 82 -4.50 1.33 0.02
C ALA A 82 -5.97 1.30 0.47
N ALA A 83 -6.21 1.40 1.78
CA ALA A 83 -7.55 1.49 2.34
C ALA A 83 -8.29 2.74 1.85
N GLU A 84 -7.65 3.91 1.89
CA GLU A 84 -8.23 5.17 1.37
C GLU A 84 -8.66 5.04 -0.11
N CYS A 85 -7.77 4.54 -0.97
CA CYS A 85 -8.04 4.36 -2.40
C CYS A 85 -9.19 3.36 -2.62
N GLY A 86 -9.20 2.22 -1.92
CA GLY A 86 -10.27 1.24 -2.05
C GLY A 86 -11.63 1.80 -1.63
N LEU A 87 -11.68 2.55 -0.53
CA LEU A 87 -12.90 3.23 -0.08
C LEU A 87 -13.37 4.26 -1.10
N LYS A 88 -12.47 5.09 -1.63
CA LYS A 88 -12.80 6.06 -2.69
C LYS A 88 -13.34 5.37 -3.93
N ARG A 89 -12.76 4.23 -4.35
CA ARG A 89 -13.25 3.46 -5.50
C ARG A 89 -14.68 2.94 -5.29
N LEU A 90 -15.00 2.46 -4.10
CA LEU A 90 -16.36 2.04 -3.75
C LEU A 90 -17.31 3.24 -3.65
N MET A 91 -16.87 4.36 -3.08
CA MET A 91 -17.65 5.60 -3.04
C MET A 91 -18.00 6.09 -4.44
N LEU A 92 -17.08 5.97 -5.42
CA LEU A 92 -17.38 6.26 -6.83
C LEU A 92 -18.51 5.38 -7.35
N ALA A 93 -18.46 4.07 -7.08
CA ALA A 93 -19.53 3.15 -7.47
C ALA A 93 -20.87 3.46 -6.79
N PHE A 94 -20.84 4.15 -5.65
CA PHE A 94 -22.02 4.64 -4.94
C PHE A 94 -22.41 6.10 -5.30
N GLY A 95 -21.80 6.69 -6.33
CA GLY A 95 -22.16 8.02 -6.85
C GLY A 95 -21.40 9.20 -6.23
N MET A 96 -20.20 8.98 -5.69
CA MET A 96 -19.33 10.09 -5.30
C MET A 96 -18.92 10.92 -6.54
N PRO A 97 -19.10 12.25 -6.51
CA PRO A 97 -18.75 13.11 -7.62
C PRO A 97 -17.23 13.26 -7.74
N VAL A 98 -16.73 13.18 -8.97
CA VAL A 98 -15.35 13.48 -9.36
C VAL A 98 -15.35 14.48 -10.50
N LYS A 99 -14.48 15.48 -10.40
CA LYS A 99 -14.26 16.49 -11.43
C LYS A 99 -12.78 16.65 -11.67
N ASN A 100 -12.35 16.53 -12.92
CA ASN A 100 -10.95 16.63 -13.34
C ASN A 100 -10.05 15.66 -12.54
N GLY A 101 -10.48 14.40 -12.43
CA GLY A 101 -9.80 13.38 -11.62
C GLY A 101 -9.91 13.56 -10.11
N GLU A 102 -10.41 14.67 -9.57
CA GLU A 102 -10.44 14.87 -8.12
C GLU A 102 -11.84 14.68 -7.52
N PRO A 103 -11.96 13.99 -6.37
CA PRO A 103 -13.19 14.03 -5.58
C PRO A 103 -13.54 15.46 -5.16
N ASP A 104 -14.81 15.68 -4.83
CA ASP A 104 -15.21 16.92 -4.16
C ASP A 104 -14.40 17.12 -2.87
N HIS A 105 -14.17 18.38 -2.48
CA HIS A 105 -13.30 18.76 -1.34
C HIS A 105 -13.66 18.01 -0.06
N ARG A 106 -14.95 17.79 0.20
CA ARG A 106 -15.44 17.05 1.38
C ARG A 106 -15.03 15.58 1.40
N ASP A 107 -14.73 15.00 0.25
CA ASP A 107 -14.38 13.59 0.03
C ASP A 107 -12.88 13.38 -0.21
N ARG A 108 -12.08 14.48 -0.22
CA ARG A 108 -10.61 14.46 -0.21
C ARG A 108 -10.06 14.18 1.20
N ARG A 109 -10.65 13.19 1.86
CA ARG A 109 -10.29 12.78 3.21
C ARG A 109 -9.31 11.62 3.16
N HIS A 110 -8.46 11.57 4.16
CA HIS A 110 -7.58 10.44 4.40
C HIS A 110 -8.30 9.32 5.14
N VAL A 111 -7.69 8.14 5.21
CA VAL A 111 -8.32 6.93 5.79
C VAL A 111 -8.82 7.12 7.23
N ASP A 112 -8.19 8.00 8.01
CA ASP A 112 -8.57 8.36 9.37
C ASP A 112 -9.90 9.12 9.45
N GLU A 113 -10.31 9.77 8.37
CA GLU A 113 -11.53 10.60 8.31
C GLU A 113 -12.55 10.09 7.27
N ILE A 114 -12.14 9.21 6.35
CA ILE A 114 -12.97 8.82 5.21
C ILE A 114 -14.09 7.83 5.55
N TRP A 115 -13.99 7.09 6.66
CA TRP A 115 -14.97 6.06 7.03
C TRP A 115 -16.41 6.59 7.11
N ALA A 116 -16.59 7.77 7.71
CA ALA A 116 -17.90 8.42 7.80
C ALA A 116 -18.41 8.87 6.41
N ARG A 117 -17.51 9.28 5.51
CA ARG A 117 -17.84 9.62 4.13
C ARG A 117 -18.29 8.38 3.36
N TYR A 118 -17.53 7.30 3.47
CA TYR A 118 -17.85 6.00 2.89
C TYR A 118 -19.25 5.52 3.35
N GLU A 119 -19.51 5.57 4.66
CA GLU A 119 -20.78 5.16 5.23
C GLU A 119 -21.97 5.98 4.68
N ALA A 120 -21.80 7.28 4.49
CA ALA A 120 -22.83 8.15 3.91
C ALA A 120 -23.18 7.75 2.46
N TYR A 121 -22.17 7.42 1.64
CA TYR A 121 -22.41 6.96 0.26
C TYR A 121 -22.99 5.55 0.23
N ARG A 122 -22.43 4.65 1.03
CA ARG A 122 -22.86 3.25 1.12
C ARG A 122 -24.32 3.16 1.55
N SER A 123 -24.70 3.82 2.65
CA SER A 123 -26.07 3.78 3.18
C SER A 123 -27.10 4.45 2.25
N GLY A 124 -26.67 5.40 1.41
CA GLY A 124 -27.52 6.04 0.40
C GLY A 124 -27.71 5.23 -0.89
N HIS A 125 -26.98 4.12 -1.07
CA HIS A 125 -27.01 3.33 -2.30
C HIS A 125 -27.78 2.01 -2.13
N ALA A 126 -28.63 1.65 -3.09
CA ALA A 126 -29.50 0.47 -3.00
C ALA A 126 -28.76 -0.85 -2.76
N SER A 127 -27.55 -0.99 -3.30
CA SER A 127 -26.70 -2.18 -3.09
C SER A 127 -25.72 -2.06 -1.91
N GLY A 128 -25.67 -0.92 -1.22
CA GLY A 128 -24.64 -0.63 -0.23
C GLY A 128 -24.73 -1.49 1.05
N ALA A 129 -25.88 -2.10 1.33
CA ALA A 129 -26.03 -3.01 2.46
C ALA A 129 -25.08 -4.23 2.41
N ARG A 130 -24.60 -4.61 1.22
CA ARG A 130 -23.69 -5.76 1.02
C ARG A 130 -22.21 -5.44 1.26
N TYR A 131 -21.87 -4.16 1.45
CA TYR A 131 -20.49 -3.68 1.56
C TYR A 131 -20.24 -3.04 2.93
N THR A 132 -20.66 -3.69 4.00
CA THR A 132 -20.41 -3.16 5.35
C THR A 132 -18.96 -3.38 5.77
N LEU A 133 -18.41 -2.43 6.53
CA LEU A 133 -17.10 -2.56 7.17
C LEU A 133 -17.26 -2.52 8.68
N ALA A 134 -16.29 -3.15 9.35
CA ALA A 134 -16.11 -2.99 10.78
C ALA A 134 -15.70 -1.54 11.12
N THR A 135 -15.59 -1.26 12.42
CA THR A 135 -15.14 0.02 12.95
C THR A 135 -13.81 0.46 12.33
N ASN A 136 -13.64 1.76 12.10
CA ASN A 136 -12.41 2.32 11.57
C ASN A 136 -11.22 2.03 12.50
N VAL A 137 -10.25 1.25 12.02
CA VAL A 137 -9.01 0.96 12.74
C VAL A 137 -7.91 1.99 12.47
N PHE A 138 -8.10 2.90 11.51
CA PHE A 138 -7.11 3.90 11.10
C PHE A 138 -7.25 5.25 11.82
N THR A 139 -7.90 5.29 12.99
CA THR A 139 -8.18 6.57 13.69
C THR A 139 -6.92 7.33 14.13
N ASP A 140 -5.82 6.61 14.33
CA ASP A 140 -4.50 7.13 14.68
C ASP A 140 -3.53 7.18 13.49
N TRP A 141 -3.93 6.68 12.32
CA TRP A 141 -3.16 6.84 11.09
C TRP A 141 -3.21 8.30 10.63
N LYS A 142 -2.06 8.85 10.23
CA LYS A 142 -2.00 10.21 9.66
C LYS A 142 -1.01 10.25 8.52
N ALA A 143 -1.35 10.93 7.42
CA ALA A 143 -0.43 11.10 6.30
C ALA A 143 0.92 11.74 6.72
N ALA A 144 0.91 12.60 7.74
CA ALA A 144 2.11 13.22 8.31
C ALA A 144 3.09 12.22 8.95
N GLN A 145 2.64 11.01 9.32
CA GLN A 145 3.52 9.97 9.88
C GLN A 145 4.59 9.50 8.90
N ARG A 146 4.51 9.85 7.61
CA ARG A 146 5.58 9.69 6.61
C ARG A 146 6.91 10.36 7.03
N TYR A 147 6.84 11.35 7.93
CA TYR A 147 8.00 12.05 8.47
C TYR A 147 8.42 11.52 9.85
N SER A 148 7.64 10.65 10.46
CA SER A 148 7.94 10.07 11.76
C SER A 148 9.09 9.08 11.67
N HIS A 149 9.89 8.99 12.73
CA HIS A 149 11.00 8.06 12.76
C HIS A 149 10.50 6.61 12.81
N ARG A 150 11.04 5.74 11.93
CA ARG A 150 10.60 4.34 11.78
C ARG A 150 10.52 3.51 13.06
N ARG A 151 11.37 3.83 14.05
CA ARG A 151 11.38 3.19 15.39
C ARG A 151 9.99 3.14 16.06
N HIS A 152 9.15 4.14 15.81
CA HIS A 152 7.82 4.23 16.41
C HIS A 152 6.85 3.16 15.88
N PHE A 153 7.13 2.61 14.71
CA PHE A 153 6.35 1.53 14.09
C PHE A 153 6.97 0.17 14.42
N ASP A 154 8.29 0.11 14.58
CA ASP A 154 9.00 -1.11 15.01
C ASP A 154 8.62 -1.55 16.43
N GLN A 155 8.33 -0.58 17.28
CA GLN A 155 7.88 -0.79 18.66
C GLN A 155 6.38 -1.08 18.78
N ASP A 156 5.60 -0.75 17.75
CA ASP A 156 4.14 -0.85 17.75
C ASP A 156 3.66 -1.67 16.55
N ARG A 157 3.99 -2.96 16.57
CA ARG A 157 3.62 -3.88 15.49
C ARG A 157 2.14 -4.21 15.47
N ASP A 158 1.47 -4.13 16.62
CA ASP A 158 0.04 -4.43 16.74
C ASP A 158 -0.78 -3.40 15.97
N ARG A 159 -0.41 -2.12 16.04
CA ARG A 159 -0.99 -1.07 15.20
C ARG A 159 -0.81 -1.35 13.70
N VAL A 160 0.40 -1.68 13.27
CA VAL A 160 0.67 -2.01 11.85
C VAL A 160 -0.16 -3.21 11.39
N GLN A 161 -0.30 -4.23 12.25
CA GLN A 161 -1.13 -5.40 11.98
C GLN A 161 -2.62 -5.05 11.93
N ALA A 162 -3.10 -4.15 12.79
CA ALA A 162 -4.47 -3.67 12.76
C ALA A 162 -4.78 -2.91 11.46
N HIS A 163 -3.89 -2.01 11.05
CA HIS A 163 -4.01 -1.30 9.77
C HIS A 163 -3.96 -2.25 8.57
N ARG A 164 -3.06 -3.25 8.58
CA ARG A 164 -3.03 -4.31 7.56
C ARG A 164 -4.37 -5.04 7.47
N ALA A 165 -4.93 -5.47 8.60
CA ALA A 165 -6.23 -6.14 8.64
C ALA A 165 -7.38 -5.23 8.15
N GLY A 166 -7.35 -3.94 8.50
CA GLY A 166 -8.29 -2.95 8.00
C GLY A 166 -8.23 -2.79 6.48
N ALA A 167 -7.02 -2.69 5.93
CA ALA A 167 -6.81 -2.60 4.48
C ALA A 167 -7.21 -3.91 3.76
N ASP A 168 -6.98 -5.08 4.35
CA ASP A 168 -7.43 -6.36 3.79
C ASP A 168 -8.97 -6.46 3.78
N GLY A 169 -9.64 -5.93 4.81
CA GLY A 169 -11.09 -5.82 4.83
C GLY A 169 -11.63 -4.99 3.65
N VAL A 170 -11.01 -3.85 3.37
CA VAL A 170 -11.36 -3.02 2.20
C VAL A 170 -11.08 -3.77 0.90
N ARG A 171 -9.93 -4.45 0.78
CA ARG A 171 -9.58 -5.29 -0.37
C ARG A 171 -10.60 -6.40 -0.61
N GLY A 172 -11.09 -7.03 0.46
CA GLY A 172 -12.16 -8.03 0.40
C GLY A 172 -13.45 -7.48 -0.22
N LEU A 173 -13.83 -6.25 0.15
CA LEU A 173 -14.99 -5.57 -0.43
C LEU A 173 -14.78 -5.18 -1.90
N ILE A 174 -13.58 -4.73 -2.28
CA ILE A 174 -13.25 -4.48 -3.69
C ILE A 174 -13.42 -5.76 -4.50
N GLY A 175 -12.84 -6.87 -4.05
CA GLY A 175 -12.98 -8.15 -4.75
C GLY A 175 -14.42 -8.65 -4.79
N GLN A 176 -15.23 -8.40 -3.75
CA GLN A 176 -16.66 -8.69 -3.78
C GLN A 176 -17.38 -7.83 -4.82
N ALA A 177 -17.08 -6.54 -4.88
CA ALA A 177 -17.71 -5.60 -5.80
C ALA A 177 -17.41 -5.96 -7.27
N GLU A 178 -16.19 -6.41 -7.57
CA GLU A 178 -15.82 -6.94 -8.89
C GLU A 178 -16.59 -8.22 -9.25
N ARG A 179 -16.67 -9.19 -8.32
CA ARG A 179 -17.42 -10.44 -8.54
C ARG A 179 -18.91 -10.22 -8.76
N GLU A 180 -19.47 -9.20 -8.11
CA GLU A 180 -20.89 -8.83 -8.21
C GLU A 180 -21.20 -7.87 -9.37
N GLY A 181 -20.18 -7.45 -10.14
CA GLY A 181 -20.35 -6.53 -11.28
C GLY A 181 -20.68 -5.08 -10.88
N LEU A 182 -20.36 -4.69 -9.65
CA LEU A 182 -20.45 -3.29 -9.20
C LEU A 182 -19.25 -2.46 -9.68
N LEU A 183 -18.07 -3.09 -9.86
CA LEU A 183 -16.85 -2.46 -10.37
C LEU A 183 -16.44 -3.02 -11.73
#